data_AF-A0A7C3U3K9-F1
#
_entry.id   AF-A0A7C3U3K9-F1
#
_cell.length_a   1.000
_cell.length_b   1.000
_cell.length_c   1.000
_cell.angle_alpha   90.00
_cell.angle_beta   90.00
_cell.angle_gamma   90.00
#
_symmetry.space_group_name_H-M   'P 1'
#
loop_
_entity.id
_entity.type
_entity.pdbx_description
1 polymer ?
#
loop_
_entity_poly.entity_id
_entity_poly.type
_entity_poly.pdbx_seq_one_letter_code
_entity_poly.pdbx_strand_id
1 'polypeptide(L)'
;MDNIPIAIIFSSMLSDMNCRMWAYWWGLIAATAVGGLLLPVSNVANLAALSIAEERGIKISFRDYTKIMLLPLLASGISATLYLLIYAII
;
A
#
# COMPACT_ATOMS: atom_id res chain seq x y z
N MET A 1 -7.53 -8.92 -1.86
CA MET A 1 -8.11 -8.07 -0.79
C MET A 1 -8.06 -6.64 -1.30
N ASP A 2 -9.06 -5.82 -1.00
CA ASP A 2 -9.09 -4.42 -1.43
C ASP A 2 -8.51 -3.54 -0.31
N ASN A 3 -7.82 -2.47 -0.66
CA ASN A 3 -7.27 -1.47 0.25
C ASN A 3 -8.36 -0.59 0.88
N ILE A 4 -9.55 -0.51 0.27
CA ILE A 4 -10.68 0.32 0.74
C ILE A 4 -11.28 -0.18 2.06
N PRO A 5 -11.66 -1.47 2.24
CA PRO A 5 -12.23 -1.96 3.50
C PRO A 5 -11.31 -1.75 4.71
N ILE A 6 -10.00 -1.97 4.52
CA ILE A 6 -9.01 -1.75 5.58
C ILE A 6 -8.99 -0.27 5.99
N ALA A 7 -8.96 0.64 5.02
CA ALA A 7 -9.00 2.08 5.29
C ALA A 7 -10.25 2.49 6.09
N ILE A 8 -11.43 1.95 5.76
CA ILE A 8 -12.69 2.27 6.45
C ILE A 8 -12.69 1.79 7.92
N ILE A 9 -12.18 0.58 8.17
CA ILE A 9 -12.11 0.02 9.53
C ILE A 9 -11.21 0.90 10.39
N PHE A 10 -10.00 1.18 9.90
CA PHE A 10 -9.03 1.98 10.65
C PHE A 10 -9.41 3.46 10.76
N SER A 11 -10.13 4.04 9.78
CA SER A 11 -10.59 5.43 9.87
C SER A 11 -11.56 5.63 11.03
N SER A 12 -12.40 4.63 11.29
CA SER A 12 -13.35 4.65 12.42
C SER A 12 -12.63 4.56 13.77
N MET A 13 -11.54 3.78 13.84
CA MET A 13 -10.71 3.74 15.06
C MET A 13 -9.98 5.07 15.28
N LEU A 14 -9.52 5.72 14.21
CA LEU A 14 -8.82 7.01 14.30
C LEU A 14 -9.73 8.16 14.73
N SER A 15 -11.02 8.14 14.37
CA SER A 15 -11.96 9.16 14.84
C SER A 15 -12.15 9.16 16.35
N ASP A 16 -11.98 8.00 16.99
CA ASP A 16 -12.12 7.87 18.45
C ASP A 16 -10.89 8.39 19.21
N MET A 17 -9.74 8.55 18.54
CA MET A 17 -8.45 8.84 19.18
C MET A 17 -8.11 10.34 19.35
N ASN A 18 -9.02 11.26 19.02
CA ASN A 18 -8.84 12.73 19.15
C ASN A 18 -7.49 13.27 18.62
N CYS A 19 -6.95 12.62 17.58
CA CYS A 19 -5.67 12.95 16.96
C CYS A 19 -5.85 14.00 15.86
N ARG A 20 -4.75 14.62 15.37
CA ARG A 20 -4.78 15.56 14.22
C ARG A 20 -5.28 14.86 12.97
N MET A 21 -6.60 14.89 12.76
CA MET A 21 -7.33 14.04 11.82
C MET A 21 -6.69 14.01 10.43
N TRP A 22 -6.23 15.16 9.92
CA TRP A 22 -5.58 15.28 8.61
C TRP A 22 -4.37 14.34 8.40
N ALA A 23 -3.35 14.42 9.25
CA ALA A 23 -2.10 13.68 9.03
C ALA A 23 -2.31 12.16 9.16
N TYR A 24 -3.17 11.74 10.09
CA TYR A 24 -3.48 10.32 10.29
C TYR A 24 -4.37 9.76 9.17
N TRP A 25 -5.30 10.54 8.64
CA TRP A 25 -6.10 10.14 7.47
C TRP A 25 -5.23 9.92 6.23
N TRP A 26 -4.33 10.86 5.92
CA TRP A 26 -3.40 10.68 4.80
C TRP A 26 -2.38 9.59 5.03
N GLY A 27 -1.90 9.43 6.28
CA GLY A 27 -1.05 8.30 6.68
C GLY A 27 -1.74 6.96 6.44
N LEU A 28 -3.01 6.83 6.81
CA LEU A 28 -3.77 5.61 6.63
C LEU A 28 -4.01 5.30 5.15
N ILE A 29 -4.41 6.29 4.34
CA ILE A 29 -4.61 6.13 2.90
C ILE A 29 -3.28 5.72 2.23
N ALA A 30 -2.19 6.39 2.56
CA ALA A 30 -0.88 6.07 2.01
C ALA A 30 -0.42 4.66 2.42
N ALA A 31 -0.58 4.29 3.69
CA ALA A 31 -0.19 2.98 4.21
C ALA A 31 -1.00 1.84 3.58
N THR A 32 -2.31 2.02 3.38
CA THR A 32 -3.17 1.00 2.76
C THR A 32 -2.89 0.83 1.27
N ALA A 33 -2.59 1.92 0.54
CA ALA A 33 -2.20 1.86 -0.86
C ALA A 33 -0.82 1.24 -1.06
N VAL A 34 0.18 1.67 -0.27
CA VAL A 34 1.56 1.16 -0.35
C VAL A 34 1.63 -0.29 0.13
N GLY A 35 1.00 -0.62 1.26
CA GLY A 35 0.98 -1.98 1.82
C GLY A 35 0.39 -3.03 0.88
N GLY A 36 -0.51 -2.61 -0.03
CA GLY A 36 -1.08 -3.48 -1.07
C GLY A 36 -0.10 -3.96 -2.14
N LEU A 37 1.13 -3.43 -2.19
CA LEU A 37 2.13 -3.78 -3.22
C LEU A 37 2.83 -5.13 -2.99
N LEU A 38 2.88 -5.62 -1.74
CA LEU A 38 3.78 -6.73 -1.39
C LEU A 38 3.39 -8.08 -2.00
N LEU A 39 2.09 -8.39 -2.03
CA LEU A 39 1.59 -9.68 -2.49
C LEU A 39 0.78 -9.51 -3.78
N PRO A 40 0.82 -10.50 -4.70
CA PRO A 40 0.03 -10.47 -5.93
C PRO A 40 -1.48 -10.35 -5.65
N VAL A 41 -1.96 -11.08 -4.64
CA VAL A 41 -3.39 -11.14 -4.27
C VAL A 41 -3.89 -9.92 -3.48
N SER A 42 -2.98 -9.03 -3.09
CA SER A 42 -3.30 -7.85 -2.27
C SER A 42 -3.94 -6.72 -3.08
N ASN A 43 -3.90 -6.76 -4.42
CA ASN A 43 -4.57 -5.80 -5.27
C ASN A 43 -4.90 -6.43 -6.62
N VAL A 44 -6.07 -6.12 -7.19
CA VAL A 44 -6.49 -6.57 -8.53
C VAL A 44 -5.51 -6.09 -9.61
N ALA A 45 -4.92 -4.91 -9.44
CA ALA A 45 -3.92 -4.39 -10.37
C ALA A 45 -2.65 -5.27 -10.44
N ASN A 46 -2.22 -5.81 -9.29
CA ASN A 46 -1.07 -6.70 -9.22
C ASN A 46 -1.33 -8.03 -9.93
N LEU A 47 -2.54 -8.59 -9.76
CA LEU A 47 -2.97 -9.78 -10.48
C LEU A 47 -3.04 -9.55 -11.99
N ALA A 48 -3.61 -8.43 -12.42
CA ALA A 48 -3.68 -8.08 -13.84
C ALA A 48 -2.28 -7.93 -14.46
N ALA A 49 -1.34 -7.29 -13.77
CA ALA A 49 0.04 -7.19 -14.21
C ALA A 49 0.72 -8.57 -14.33
N LEU A 50 0.44 -9.48 -13.39
CA LEU A 50 0.95 -10.86 -13.42
C LEU A 50 0.37 -11.64 -14.61
N SER A 51 -0.93 -11.50 -14.87
CA SER A 51 -1.59 -12.13 -16.03
C SER A 51 -1.00 -11.65 -17.35
N ILE A 52 -0.79 -10.34 -17.51
CA ILE A 52 -0.15 -9.78 -18.71
C ILE A 52 1.29 -10.28 -18.87
N ALA A 53 2.04 -10.44 -17.78
CA ALA A 53 3.37 -11.02 -17.82
C ALA A 53 3.34 -12.50 -18.25
N GLU A 54 2.38 -13.27 -17.74
CA GLU A 54 2.18 -14.68 -18.10
C GLU A 54 1.78 -14.86 -19.56
N GLU A 55 0.91 -14.00 -20.11
CA GLU A 55 0.56 -13.95 -21.53
C GLU A 55 1.79 -13.72 -22.44
N ARG A 56 2.80 -13.00 -21.94
CA ARG A 56 4.07 -12.77 -22.63
C ARG A 56 5.11 -13.88 -22.40
N GLY A 57 4.72 -14.96 -21.74
CA GLY A 57 5.58 -16.11 -21.43
C GLY A 57 6.47 -15.93 -20.19
N ILE A 58 6.29 -14.85 -19.42
CA ILE A 58 7.06 -14.60 -18.19
C ILE A 58 6.26 -15.12 -16.99
N LYS A 59 6.66 -16.30 -16.48
CA LYS A 59 6.06 -16.87 -15.27
C LYS A 59 6.77 -16.35 -14.03
N ILE A 60 6.10 -15.48 -13.28
CA ILE A 60 6.58 -14.97 -12.01
C ILE A 60 5.89 -15.75 -10.89
N SER A 61 6.66 -16.47 -10.06
CA SER A 61 6.09 -17.17 -8.91
C SER A 61 5.67 -16.18 -7.81
N PHE A 62 4.78 -16.60 -6.92
CA PHE A 62 4.35 -15.79 -5.77
C PHE A 62 5.53 -15.30 -4.92
N ARG A 63 6.53 -16.18 -4.70
CA ARG A 63 7.72 -15.88 -3.92
C ARG A 63 8.62 -14.87 -4.64
N ASP A 64 8.75 -14.99 -5.95
CA ASP A 64 9.59 -14.09 -6.75
C ASP A 64 8.96 -12.71 -6.82
N TYR A 65 7.64 -12.63 -7.04
CA TYR A 65 6.90 -11.38 -6.97
C TYR A 65 7.12 -10.67 -5.63
N THR A 66 6.93 -11.39 -4.52
CA THR A 66 7.07 -10.81 -3.17
C THR A 66 8.48 -10.26 -2.93
N LYS A 67 9.52 -10.96 -3.40
CA LYS A 67 10.90 -10.47 -3.31
C LYS A 67 11.15 -9.24 -4.17
N ILE A 68 10.64 -9.23 -5.39
CA ILE A 68 10.79 -8.11 -6.33
C ILE A 68 10.08 -6.87 -5.78
N MET A 69 8.86 -7.03 -5.27
CA MET A 69 8.01 -5.94 -4.79
C MET A 69 8.40 -5.43 -3.40
N LEU A 70 9.22 -6.15 -2.64
CA LEU A 70 9.70 -5.70 -1.35
C LEU A 70 10.47 -4.38 -1.44
N LEU A 71 11.31 -4.21 -2.46
CA LEU A 71 12.09 -2.98 -2.63
C LEU A 71 11.20 -1.77 -3.02
N PRO A 72 10.31 -1.86 -4.03
CA PRO A 72 9.31 -0.82 -4.31
C PRO A 72 8.41 -0.48 -3.11
N LEU A 73 8.00 -1.48 -2.33
CA LEU A 73 7.22 -1.29 -1.11
C LEU A 73 7.98 -0.40 -0.13
N LEU A 74 9.23 -0.75 0.18
CA LEU A 74 10.05 0.02 1.13
C LEU A 74 10.33 1.43 0.62
N ALA A 75 10.68 1.59 -0.66
CA ALA A 75 10.91 2.90 -1.25
C ALA A 75 9.66 3.80 -1.20
N SER A 76 8.49 3.23 -1.52
CA SER A 76 7.20 3.93 -1.46
C SER A 76 6.79 4.25 -0.03
N GLY A 77 7.01 3.34 0.91
CA GLY A 77 6.71 3.53 2.33
C GLY A 77 7.57 4.62 2.97
N ILE A 78 8.88 4.61 2.67
CA ILE A 78 9.82 5.64 3.15
C ILE A 78 9.45 7.00 2.55
N SER A 79 9.21 7.08 1.24
CA SER A 79 8.86 8.34 0.59
C SER A 79 7.52 8.91 1.09
N ALA A 80 6.49 8.07 1.25
CA ALA A 80 5.22 8.49 1.84
C ALA A 80 5.38 8.97 3.28
N THR A 81 6.17 8.27 4.09
CA THR A 81 6.44 8.67 5.48
C THR A 81 7.18 10.00 5.54
N LEU A 82 8.22 10.20 4.71
CA LEU A 82 8.96 11.45 4.63
C LEU A 82 8.07 12.61 4.19
N TYR A 83 7.24 12.41 3.17
CA TYR A 83 6.27 13.40 2.70
C TYR A 83 5.32 13.84 3.81
N LEU A 84 4.74 12.87 4.53
CA LEU A 84 3.84 13.14 5.63
C LEU A 84 4.55 13.80 6.83
N LEU A 85 5.78 13.41 7.16
CA LEU A 85 6.52 14.05 8.23
C LEU A 85 6.78 15.53 7.94
N ILE A 86 7.19 15.85 6.70
CA ILE A 86 7.39 17.25 6.29
C ILE A 86 6.07 18.03 6.41
N TYR A 87 4.97 17.48 5.91
CA TYR A 87 3.69 18.18 5.85
C TYR A 87 2.88 18.16 7.16
N ALA A 88 3.17 17.25 8.09
CA ALA A 88 2.50 17.17 9.38
C ALA A 88 3.22 17.97 10.49
N ILE A 89 4.51 18.26 10.30
CA ILE A 89 5.32 19.09 11.21
C ILE A 89 5.18 20.59 10.91
N ILE A 90 4.92 20.96 9.65
CA ILE A 90 4.59 22.33 9.21
C ILE A 90 3.11 22.60 9.46
#